data_AF-A0A9D4ZF20-F1
#
_entry.id   AF-A0A9D4ZF20-F1
#
_cell.length_a   1.000
_cell.length_b   1.000
_cell.length_c   1.000
_cell.angle_alpha   90.00
_cell.angle_beta   90.00
_cell.angle_gamma   90.00
#
_symmetry.space_group_name_H-M   'P 1'
#
loop_
_entity.id
_entity.type
_entity.pdbx_description
1 polymer ?
#
loop_
_entity_poly.entity_id
_entity_poly.type
_entity_poly.pdbx_seq_one_letter_code
_entity_poly.pdbx_strand_id
1 'polypeptide(L)'
;MPNIGHGSNKKTRHVLPNRFTKFLVHNSAELDLLMMHNRKFCAEIAHNVSTLKRESIVEQAAQLKIGVTNGSARLRSQEDE
;
A
#
# COMPACT_ATOMS: atom_id res chain seq x y z
N MET A 1 -18.91 18.60 19.36
CA MET A 1 -17.48 18.49 19.72
C MET A 1 -17.07 17.02 19.58
N PRO A 2 -15.89 16.71 19.02
CA PRO A 2 -15.38 15.33 18.98
C PRO A 2 -15.20 14.80 20.41
N ASN A 3 -15.59 13.56 20.67
CA ASN A 3 -15.53 12.91 21.97
C ASN A 3 -14.96 11.49 21.82
N ILE A 4 -14.59 10.87 22.94
CA ILE A 4 -14.03 9.50 22.94
C ILE A 4 -15.05 8.44 22.46
N GLY A 5 -16.35 8.73 22.57
CA GLY A 5 -17.44 7.87 22.12
C GLY A 5 -17.55 7.76 20.59
N HIS A 6 -17.01 8.71 19.83
CA HIS A 6 -16.91 8.64 18.38
C HIS A 6 -15.74 7.77 17.89
N GLY A 7 -14.94 7.20 18.80
CA GLY A 7 -13.85 6.31 18.45
C GLY A 7 -14.34 5.02 17.78
N SER A 8 -13.71 4.65 16.66
CA SER A 8 -13.96 3.37 16.00
C SER A 8 -13.43 2.19 16.82
N ASN A 9 -13.99 1.00 16.58
CA ASN A 9 -13.59 -0.23 17.26
C ASN A 9 -12.08 -0.48 17.09
N LYS A 10 -11.38 -0.88 18.16
CA LYS A 10 -9.94 -1.16 18.17
C LYS A 10 -9.51 -2.12 17.05
N LYS A 11 -10.35 -3.10 16.69
CA LYS A 11 -10.07 -4.08 15.63
C LYS A 11 -10.11 -3.49 14.21
N THR A 12 -10.97 -2.49 13.98
CA THR A 12 -11.20 -1.89 12.66
C THR A 12 -10.50 -0.54 12.50
N ARG A 13 -9.85 -0.06 13.55
CA ARG A 13 -9.09 1.19 13.52
C ARG A 13 -7.93 1.05 12.53
N HIS A 14 -7.77 2.04 11.64
CA HIS A 14 -6.76 2.08 10.56
C HIS A 14 -6.92 1.02 9.45
N VAL A 15 -8.05 0.32 9.39
CA VAL A 15 -8.36 -0.62 8.31
C VAL A 15 -9.02 0.13 7.16
N LEU A 16 -8.55 -0.13 5.94
CA LEU A 16 -9.12 0.41 4.71
C LEU A 16 -10.40 -0.36 4.33
N PRO A 17 -11.27 0.20 3.46
CA PRO A 17 -12.46 -0.49 2.98
C PRO A 17 -12.15 -1.82 2.27
N ASN A 18 -10.94 -1.99 1.74
CA ASN A 18 -10.46 -3.25 1.17
C ASN A 18 -10.11 -4.33 2.22
N ARG A 19 -10.36 -4.06 3.51
CA ARG A 19 -10.06 -4.92 4.68
C ARG A 19 -8.58 -5.10 5.01
N PHE A 20 -7.69 -4.38 4.33
CA PHE A 20 -6.26 -4.33 4.66
C PHE A 20 -5.93 -3.12 5.53
N THR A 21 -4.85 -3.21 6.29
CA THR A 21 -4.20 -2.05 6.89
C THR A 21 -3.10 -1.56 5.95
N LYS A 22 -3.08 -0.26 5.65
CA LYS A 22 -2.04 0.27 4.78
C LYS A 22 -0.69 0.36 5.48
N PHE A 23 0.36 0.07 4.73
CA PHE A 23 1.75 0.23 5.13
C PHE A 23 2.45 1.09 4.08
N LEU A 24 3.07 2.19 4.51
CA LEU A 24 3.75 3.12 3.62
C LEU A 24 5.14 2.57 3.28
N VAL A 25 5.42 2.35 1.99
CA VAL A 25 6.64 1.73 1.49
C VAL A 25 7.50 2.73 0.72
N HIS A 26 8.80 2.75 0.99
CA HIS A 26 9.77 3.69 0.39
C HIS A 26 10.73 3.00 -0.58
N ASN A 27 10.95 1.70 -0.41
CA ASN A 27 11.85 0.88 -1.21
C ASN A 27 11.33 -0.55 -1.34
N SER A 28 11.98 -1.33 -2.20
CA SER A 28 11.69 -2.74 -2.44
C SER A 28 11.86 -3.61 -1.19
N ALA A 29 12.91 -3.40 -0.40
CA ALA A 29 13.23 -4.23 0.77
C ALA A 29 12.15 -4.15 1.87
N GLU A 30 11.44 -3.02 1.97
CA GLU A 30 10.30 -2.87 2.87
C GLU A 30 9.10 -3.76 2.50
N LEU A 31 9.02 -4.26 1.27
CA LEU A 31 8.01 -5.26 0.88
C LEU A 31 8.27 -6.63 1.51
N ASP A 32 9.52 -6.99 1.78
CA ASP A 32 9.87 -8.27 2.40
C ASP A 32 9.29 -8.39 3.82
N LEU A 33 9.18 -7.25 4.53
CA LEU A 33 8.51 -7.17 5.83
C LEU A 33 7.02 -7.57 5.76
N LEU A 34 6.40 -7.37 4.60
CA LEU A 34 4.99 -7.66 4.35
C LEU A 34 4.77 -9.09 3.83
N MET A 35 5.83 -9.84 3.51
CA MET A 35 5.74 -11.19 2.93
C MET A 35 4.91 -12.14 3.79
N MET A 36 5.12 -12.13 5.11
CA MET A 36 4.37 -12.97 6.05
C MET A 36 2.96 -12.43 6.37
N HIS A 37 2.68 -11.17 6.05
CA HIS A 37 1.44 -10.49 6.42
C HIS A 37 0.63 -9.97 5.22
N ASN A 38 0.83 -10.57 4.05
CA ASN A 38 0.19 -10.21 2.79
C ASN A 38 -1.36 -10.27 2.79
N ARG A 39 -1.98 -10.96 3.76
CA ARG A 39 -3.44 -11.00 3.97
C ARG A 39 -3.98 -9.89 4.87
N LYS A 40 -3.12 -9.23 5.64
CA LYS A 40 -3.50 -8.21 6.62
C LYS A 40 -3.10 -6.81 6.18
N PHE A 41 -1.96 -6.69 5.50
CA PHE A 41 -1.44 -5.40 5.07
C PHE A 41 -1.42 -5.26 3.55
N CYS A 42 -1.61 -4.02 3.11
CA CYS A 42 -1.40 -3.59 1.73
C CYS A 42 -0.30 -2.53 1.69
N ALA A 43 0.49 -2.52 0.63
CA ALA A 43 1.53 -1.52 0.42
C ALA A 43 0.94 -0.25 -0.21
N GLU A 44 1.33 0.91 0.29
CA GLU A 44 1.11 2.21 -0.33
C GLU A 44 2.48 2.82 -0.63
N ILE A 45 2.79 3.08 -1.90
CA ILE A 45 4.10 3.62 -2.31
C ILE A 45 4.17 5.10 -1.94
N ALA A 46 5.22 5.50 -1.22
CA ALA A 46 5.42 6.87 -0.78
C ALA A 46 5.50 7.88 -1.95
N HIS A 47 5.13 9.13 -1.66
CA HIS A 47 5.07 10.20 -2.66
C HIS A 47 6.46 10.54 -3.27
N ASN A 48 7.51 10.47 -2.45
CA ASN A 48 8.88 10.79 -2.83
C ASN A 48 9.54 9.75 -3.76
N VAL A 49 8.94 8.58 -3.96
CA VAL A 49 9.50 7.51 -4.80
C VAL A 49 9.33 7.85 -6.29
N SER A 50 10.46 7.89 -7.02
CA SER A 50 10.53 8.12 -8.46
C SER A 50 9.92 6.97 -9.27
N THR A 51 9.46 7.24 -10.48
CA THR A 51 8.76 6.29 -11.36
C THR A 51 9.51 4.98 -11.58
N LEU A 52 10.81 5.06 -11.91
CA LEU A 52 11.72 3.91 -12.06
C LEU A 52 11.74 2.98 -10.85
N LYS A 53 11.70 3.55 -9.63
CA LYS A 53 11.64 2.75 -8.39
C LYS A 53 10.23 2.25 -8.09
N ARG A 54 9.18 2.93 -8.57
CA ARG A 54 7.80 2.44 -8.42
C ARG A 54 7.58 1.18 -9.24
N GLU A 55 8.15 1.10 -10.44
CA GLU A 55 8.07 -0.08 -11.31
C GLU A 55 8.65 -1.32 -10.61
N SER A 56 9.87 -1.22 -10.06
CA SER A 56 10.49 -2.34 -9.35
C SER A 56 9.73 -2.76 -8.07
N ILE A 57 9.16 -1.80 -7.34
CA ILE A 57 8.30 -2.08 -6.18
C ILE A 57 7.02 -2.82 -6.61
N VAL A 58 6.40 -2.42 -7.72
CA VAL A 58 5.18 -3.07 -8.24
C VAL A 58 5.47 -4.49 -8.70
N GLU A 59 6.57 -4.71 -9.43
CA GLU A 59 6.98 -6.05 -9.87
C GLU A 59 7.23 -6.99 -8.69
N GLN A 60 7.97 -6.54 -7.68
CA GLN A 60 8.23 -7.36 -6.49
C GLN A 60 6.97 -7.59 -5.65
N ALA A 61 6.10 -6.59 -5.52
CA ALA A 61 4.83 -6.75 -4.83
C ALA A 61 3.94 -7.81 -5.51
N ALA A 62 3.98 -7.88 -6.85
CA ALA A 62 3.26 -8.91 -7.61
C ALA A 62 3.81 -10.32 -7.32
N GLN A 63 5.13 -10.48 -7.26
CA GLN A 63 5.78 -11.75 -6.91
C GLN A 63 5.39 -12.23 -5.49
N LEU A 64 5.38 -11.30 -4.53
CA LEU A 64 5.04 -11.57 -3.13
C LEU A 64 3.52 -11.65 -2.85
N LYS A 65 2.69 -11.40 -3.88
CA LYS A 65 1.21 -11.32 -3.80
C LYS A 65 0.75 -10.31 -2.74
N ILE A 66 1.41 -9.16 -2.68
CA ILE A 66 1.05 -8.04 -1.81
C ILE A 66 0.16 -7.08 -2.60
N GLY A 67 -1.01 -6.74 -2.06
CA GLY A 67 -1.87 -5.72 -2.67
C GLY A 67 -1.24 -4.33 -2.56
N VAL A 68 -1.09 -3.63 -3.69
CA VAL A 68 -0.60 -2.24 -3.74
C VAL A 68 -1.76 -1.30 -4.02
N THR A 69 -1.97 -0.28 -3.18
CA THR A 69 -3.12 0.64 -3.34
C THR A 69 -2.96 1.63 -4.48
N ASN A 70 -1.73 2.09 -4.73
CA ASN A 70 -1.39 3.08 -5.75
C ASN A 70 -0.45 2.52 -6.83
N GLY A 71 -0.63 1.24 -7.19
CA GLY A 71 0.23 0.50 -8.12
C GLY A 71 0.39 1.18 -9.48
N SER A 72 -0.67 1.74 -10.06
CA SER A 72 -0.62 2.40 -11.37
C SER A 72 -0.19 3.87 -11.33
N ALA A 73 0.15 4.43 -10.16
CA ALA A 73 0.44 5.85 -10.02
C ALA A 73 1.78 6.21 -10.68
N ARG A 74 1.76 7.23 -11.56
CA ARG A 74 2.93 7.76 -12.30
C ARG A 74 3.60 6.76 -13.26
N LEU A 75 2.99 5.61 -13.51
CA LEU A 75 3.47 4.58 -14.45
C LEU A 75 2.69 4.57 -15.78
N ARG A 76 1.67 5.42 -15.93
CA ARG A 76 0.95 5.56 -17.21
C ARG A 76 1.78 6.38 -18.19
N SER A 77 2.19 5.75 -19.29
CA SER A 77 2.56 6.40 -20.54
C SER A 77 1.31 6.79 -21.33
N GLN A 78 1.45 7.73 -22.24
CA GLN A 78 0.40 8.51 -22.92
C GLN A 78 -0.54 7.71 -23.86
N GLU A 79 -0.50 6.38 -23.84
CA GLU A 79 -1.20 5.50 -24.81
C GLU A 79 -2.50 4.88 -24.26
N ASP A 80 -2.79 5.00 -22.96
CA ASP A 80 -4.02 4.50 -22.33
C ASP A 80 -5.04 5.64 -22.08
N GLU A 81 -5.53 6.28 -23.15
CA GLU A 81 -6.75 7.10 -23.13
C GLU A 81 -7.91 6.38 -23.84
#